data_AF-A0A930Z637-F1
#
_entry.id   AF-A0A930Z637-F1
#
_cell.length_a   1.000
_cell.length_b   1.000
_cell.length_c   1.000
_cell.angle_alpha   90.00
_cell.angle_beta   90.00
_cell.angle_gamma   90.00
#
_symmetry.space_group_name_H-M   'P 1'
#
loop_
_entity.id
_entity.type
_entity.pdbx_description
1 polymer ?
#
loop_
_entity_poly.entity_id
_entity_poly.type
_entity_poly.pdbx_seq_one_letter_code
_entity_poly.pdbx_strand_id
1 'polypeptide(L)'
;MELPRGEHTPEKMSEWCDRYRRRGEECWGEKIARNDAEQRYWILRQMTEIRAGDRIIVPKMPTWGSFCVAVASGGYRLDMESRKDPKGDDFRHMIPLESDLRVVAHMASADAQMVATSLKGYQSAVNTVRKEAYETLSTP
;
A
#
# COMPACT_ATOMS: atom_id res chain seq x y z
N MET A 1 4.80 -15.43 -20.17
CA MET A 1 5.88 -15.67 -19.20
C MET A 1 5.87 -14.49 -18.25
N GLU A 2 5.12 -14.60 -17.16
CA GLU A 2 5.04 -13.52 -16.16
C GLU A 2 6.26 -13.61 -15.24
N LEU A 3 6.97 -12.50 -15.08
CA LEU A 3 8.15 -12.43 -14.19
C LEU A 3 7.73 -12.70 -12.73
N PRO A 4 8.51 -13.48 -11.95
CA PRO A 4 8.22 -13.75 -10.55
C PRO A 4 8.10 -12.44 -9.75
N ARG A 5 7.14 -12.38 -8.82
CA ARG A 5 6.97 -11.21 -7.92
C ARG A 5 8.25 -10.98 -7.11
N GLY A 6 8.75 -9.73 -7.16
CA GLY A 6 9.55 -9.16 -6.08
C GLY A 6 11.00 -9.61 -5.94
N GLU A 7 11.81 -9.62 -7.01
CA GLU A 7 13.24 -9.36 -6.80
C GLU A 7 13.40 -7.90 -6.38
N HIS A 8 13.54 -7.67 -5.08
CA HIS A 8 14.01 -6.40 -4.52
C HIS A 8 15.50 -6.37 -4.70
N THR A 9 15.90 -5.98 -5.89
CA THR A 9 17.32 -5.80 -6.18
C THR A 9 17.78 -4.47 -5.58
N PRO A 10 19.07 -4.34 -5.23
CA PRO A 10 19.65 -3.07 -4.81
C PRO A 10 19.35 -1.93 -5.78
N GLU A 11 19.26 -2.21 -7.08
CA GLU A 11 18.96 -1.24 -8.13
C GLU A 11 17.53 -0.71 -8.02
N LYS A 12 16.53 -1.57 -7.83
CA LYS A 12 15.13 -1.14 -7.67
C LYS A 12 14.92 -0.33 -6.40
N MET A 13 15.59 -0.72 -5.31
CA MET A 13 15.58 0.07 -4.07
C MET A 13 16.22 1.44 -4.31
N SER A 14 17.39 1.49 -4.94
CA SER A 14 18.07 2.75 -5.24
C SER A 14 17.19 3.66 -6.10
N GLU A 15 16.58 3.13 -7.16
CA GLU A 15 15.67 3.90 -8.03
C GLU A 15 14.47 4.43 -7.24
N TRP A 16 13.86 3.61 -6.38
CA TRP A 16 12.77 4.07 -5.52
C TRP A 16 13.21 5.19 -4.58
N CYS A 17 14.36 5.04 -3.92
CA CYS A 17 14.91 6.03 -2.99
C CYS A 17 15.21 7.36 -3.71
N ASP A 18 15.78 7.31 -4.92
CA ASP A 18 16.07 8.52 -5.70
C ASP A 18 14.77 9.23 -6.12
N ARG A 19 13.75 8.48 -6.53
CA ARG A 19 12.43 9.05 -6.83
C ARG A 19 11.79 9.67 -5.58
N TYR A 20 11.84 8.98 -4.44
CA TYR A 20 11.27 9.46 -3.17
C TYR A 20 11.95 10.74 -2.69
N ARG A 21 13.28 10.78 -2.68
CA ARG A 21 14.06 11.95 -2.25
C ARG A 21 13.79 13.16 -3.11
N ARG A 22 13.81 13.00 -4.44
CA ARG A 22 13.48 14.08 -5.39
C ARG A 22 12.07 14.62 -5.13
N ARG A 23 11.11 13.75 -4.86
CA ARG A 23 9.72 14.17 -4.58
C ARG A 23 9.59 14.88 -3.24
N GLY A 24 10.22 14.37 -2.19
CA GLY A 24 10.26 15.06 -0.91
C GLY A 24 10.82 16.48 -1.02
N GLU A 25 11.88 16.66 -1.80
CA GLU A 25 12.47 17.98 -2.04
C GLU A 25 11.53 18.88 -2.85
N GLU A 26 10.92 18.38 -3.93
CA GLU A 26 9.95 19.14 -4.74
C GLU A 26 8.69 19.54 -3.96
N CYS A 27 8.24 18.69 -3.02
CA CYS A 27 6.94 18.82 -2.37
C CYS A 27 7.01 19.50 -1.01
N TRP A 28 8.08 19.25 -0.24
CA TRP A 28 8.27 19.76 1.12
C TRP A 28 9.40 20.78 1.21
N GLY A 29 10.21 20.93 0.14
CA GLY A 29 11.41 21.78 0.20
C GLY A 29 12.51 21.19 1.08
N GLU A 30 12.40 19.91 1.45
CA GLU A 30 13.30 19.24 2.39
C GLU A 30 14.19 18.22 1.67
N LYS A 31 15.49 18.25 2.00
CA LYS A 31 16.43 17.24 1.53
C LYS A 31 16.34 16.01 2.40
N ILE A 32 15.79 14.94 1.84
CA ILE A 32 15.71 13.63 2.50
C ILE A 32 17.07 12.91 2.37
N ALA A 33 17.62 12.49 3.51
CA ALA A 33 18.85 11.69 3.52
C ALA A 33 18.61 10.31 2.91
N ARG A 34 19.66 9.72 2.32
CA ARG A 34 19.52 8.41 1.67
C ARG A 34 19.11 7.30 2.63
N ASN A 35 19.68 7.28 3.83
CA ASN A 35 19.34 6.29 4.85
C ASN A 35 17.85 6.38 5.27
N ASP A 36 17.30 7.60 5.36
CA ASP A 36 15.88 7.80 5.69
C ASP A 36 14.98 7.28 4.56
N ALA A 37 15.37 7.50 3.30
CA ALA A 37 14.66 6.96 2.15
C ALA A 37 14.71 5.42 2.12
N GLU A 38 15.84 4.81 2.44
CA GLU A 38 15.98 3.35 2.51
C GLU A 38 15.15 2.75 3.65
N GLN A 39 15.16 3.38 4.83
CA GLN A 39 14.29 2.97 5.94
C GLN A 39 12.81 3.05 5.53
N ARG A 40 12.41 4.13 4.84
CA ARG A 40 11.05 4.31 4.35
C ARG A 40 10.69 3.27 3.29
N TYR A 41 11.60 2.92 2.39
CA TYR A 41 11.40 1.87 1.40
C TYR A 41 11.04 0.54 2.07
N TRP A 42 11.74 0.14 3.13
CA TRP A 42 11.45 -1.11 3.83
C TRP A 42 10.09 -1.11 4.52
N ILE A 43 9.66 0.02 5.09
CA ILE A 43 8.32 0.19 5.67
C ILE A 43 7.24 0.06 4.60
N LEU A 44 7.48 0.64 3.42
CA LEU A 44 6.51 0.70 2.31
C LEU A 44 6.65 -0.43 1.30
N ARG A 45 7.60 -1.34 1.50
CA ARG A 45 7.95 -2.39 0.52
C ARG A 45 6.72 -3.15 0.06
N GLN A 46 5.85 -3.52 0.99
CA GLN A 46 4.61 -4.24 0.66
C GLN A 46 3.71 -3.45 -0.28
N MET A 47 3.64 -2.11 -0.16
CA MET A 47 2.90 -1.27 -1.11
C MET A 47 3.51 -1.36 -2.50
N THR A 48 4.85 -1.32 -2.61
CA THR A 48 5.55 -1.35 -3.91
C THR A 48 5.34 -2.64 -4.70
N GLU A 49 4.90 -3.72 -4.03
CA GLU A 49 4.63 -5.02 -4.62
C GLU A 49 3.18 -5.19 -5.10
N ILE A 50 2.29 -4.25 -4.75
CA ILE A 50 0.87 -4.33 -5.12
C ILE A 50 0.71 -4.19 -6.62
N ARG A 51 -0.16 -5.04 -7.17
CA ARG A 51 -0.52 -5.07 -8.59
C ARG A 51 -2.03 -5.01 -8.75
N ALA A 52 -2.47 -4.71 -9.98
CA ALA A 52 -3.87 -4.81 -10.34
C ALA A 52 -4.44 -6.21 -10.01
N GLY A 53 -5.63 -6.26 -9.43
CA GLY A 53 -6.30 -7.48 -8.98
C GLY A 53 -5.98 -7.93 -7.55
N ASP A 54 -4.98 -7.34 -6.87
CA ASP A 54 -4.71 -7.65 -5.46
C ASP A 54 -5.81 -7.08 -4.55
N ARG A 55 -6.13 -7.80 -3.46
CA ARG A 55 -7.09 -7.34 -2.46
C ARG A 55 -6.37 -6.57 -1.35
N ILE A 56 -6.88 -5.39 -1.04
CA ILE A 56 -6.33 -4.48 -0.05
C ILE A 56 -7.35 -4.30 1.06
N ILE A 57 -6.88 -4.38 2.31
CA ILE A 57 -7.69 -4.09 3.48
C ILE A 57 -7.32 -2.70 3.98
N VAL A 58 -8.28 -1.79 3.93
CA VAL A 58 -8.15 -0.41 4.41
C VAL A 58 -8.93 -0.30 5.72
N PRO A 59 -8.27 -0.30 6.89
CA PRO A 59 -8.97 -0.31 8.16
C PRO A 59 -9.45 1.07 8.58
N LYS A 60 -10.33 1.10 9.57
CA LYS A 60 -10.94 2.32 10.13
C LYS A 60 -11.64 3.16 9.07
N MET A 61 -12.20 2.50 8.05
CA MET A 61 -12.90 3.12 6.93
C MET A 61 -14.25 2.42 6.70
N PRO A 62 -15.34 3.17 6.44
CA PRO A 62 -15.47 4.62 6.63
C PRO A 62 -15.53 5.04 8.11
N THR A 63 -15.62 4.08 9.05
CA THR A 63 -15.69 4.35 10.49
C THR A 63 -14.63 3.56 11.26
N TRP A 64 -14.35 3.96 12.50
CA TRP A 64 -13.43 3.26 13.40
C TRP A 64 -13.82 1.80 13.69
N GLY A 65 -15.08 1.44 13.53
CA GLY A 65 -15.61 0.09 13.76
C GLY A 65 -15.64 -0.82 12.53
N SER A 66 -15.03 -0.40 11.42
CA SER A 66 -15.07 -1.12 10.14
C SER A 66 -13.74 -1.07 9.39
N PHE A 67 -13.59 -1.95 8.41
CA PHE A 67 -12.58 -1.86 7.36
C PHE A 67 -13.24 -1.98 5.99
N CYS A 68 -12.56 -1.46 4.96
CA CYS A 68 -12.93 -1.68 3.58
C CYS A 68 -12.03 -2.76 2.98
N VAL A 69 -12.63 -3.63 2.17
CA VAL A 69 -11.92 -4.49 1.22
C VAL A 69 -12.05 -3.85 -0.15
N ALA A 70 -10.92 -3.62 -0.79
CA ALA A 70 -10.82 -3.03 -2.12
C ALA A 70 -10.01 -3.94 -3.04
N VAL A 71 -10.23 -3.82 -4.34
CA VAL A 71 -9.36 -4.42 -5.36
C VAL A 71 -8.48 -3.32 -5.94
N ALA A 72 -7.19 -3.57 -6.04
CA ALA A 72 -6.26 -2.66 -6.71
C ALA A 72 -6.57 -2.65 -8.22
N SER A 73 -6.75 -1.48 -8.81
CA SER A 73 -6.89 -1.32 -10.27
C SER A 73 -5.54 -1.14 -10.97
N GLY A 74 -4.45 -0.99 -10.20
CA GLY A 74 -3.09 -0.77 -10.71
C GLY A 74 -2.04 -0.92 -9.61
N GLY A 75 -0.79 -0.67 -9.98
CA GLY A 75 0.33 -0.77 -9.06
C GLY A 75 0.58 0.51 -8.26
N TYR A 76 1.43 0.39 -7.23
CA TYR A 76 1.92 1.53 -6.46
C TYR A 76 2.57 2.60 -7.36
N ARG A 77 2.26 3.85 -7.08
CA ARG A 77 2.87 5.03 -7.71
C ARG A 77 2.99 6.17 -6.72
N LEU A 78 3.89 7.11 -7.03
CA LEU A 78 3.90 8.40 -6.36
C LEU A 78 2.90 9.33 -7.05
N ASP A 79 2.15 10.11 -6.28
CA ASP A 79 1.32 11.20 -6.78
C ASP A 79 2.21 12.30 -7.35
N MET A 80 1.97 12.63 -8.60
CA MET A 80 2.74 13.61 -9.35
C MET A 80 1.94 14.90 -9.55
N GLU A 81 0.68 14.93 -9.12
CA GLU A 81 -0.20 16.07 -9.32
C GLU A 81 0.14 17.22 -8.35
N SER A 82 0.01 18.45 -8.84
CA SER A 82 0.19 19.66 -8.03
C SER A 82 -1.01 19.84 -7.11
N ARG A 83 -0.82 19.84 -5.79
CA ARG A 83 -1.87 20.13 -4.82
C ARG A 83 -1.77 21.56 -4.28
N LYS A 84 -2.93 22.18 -4.06
CA LYS A 84 -3.04 23.56 -3.53
C LYS A 84 -2.78 23.65 -2.01
N ASP A 85 -2.90 22.54 -1.28
CA ASP A 85 -2.67 22.48 0.16
C ASP A 85 -1.66 21.36 0.49
N PRO A 86 -0.44 21.70 0.95
CA PRO A 86 0.55 20.73 1.38
C PRO A 86 0.28 20.14 2.77
N LYS A 87 -0.67 20.70 3.55
CA LYS A 87 -1.01 20.13 4.87
C LYS A 87 -1.80 18.83 4.69
N GLY A 88 -1.17 17.72 5.05
CA GLY A 88 -1.74 16.38 4.90
C GLY A 88 -1.27 15.65 3.64
N ASP A 89 -0.19 16.12 3.00
CA ASP A 89 0.50 15.35 1.96
C ASP A 89 1.10 14.07 2.57
N ASP A 90 0.37 12.95 2.48
CA ASP A 90 0.77 11.63 3.00
C ASP A 90 1.85 10.98 2.13
N PHE A 91 2.95 11.73 1.98
CA PHE A 91 4.15 11.29 1.29
C PHE A 91 3.91 10.90 -0.18
N ARG A 92 2.78 11.35 -0.75
CA ARG A 92 2.32 11.09 -2.13
C ARG A 92 2.25 9.62 -2.51
N HIS A 93 2.07 8.70 -1.58
CA HIS A 93 1.97 7.28 -1.90
C HIS A 93 0.55 6.93 -2.38
N MET A 94 0.42 6.34 -3.57
CA MET A 94 -0.88 5.99 -4.12
C MET A 94 -0.92 4.55 -4.62
N ILE A 95 -2.04 3.90 -4.34
CA ILE A 95 -2.46 2.67 -4.98
C ILE A 95 -3.84 2.92 -5.57
N PRO A 96 -4.01 2.89 -6.90
CA PRO A 96 -5.32 3.06 -7.51
C PRO A 96 -6.20 1.84 -7.18
N LEU A 97 -7.44 2.10 -6.81
CA LEU A 97 -8.44 1.09 -6.45
C LEU A 97 -9.54 1.04 -7.51
N GLU A 98 -10.23 -0.08 -7.62
CA GLU A 98 -11.51 -0.17 -8.31
C GLU A 98 -12.58 0.62 -7.51
N SER A 99 -13.67 1.03 -8.17
CA SER A 99 -14.76 1.80 -7.54
C SER A 99 -15.49 1.03 -6.45
N ASP A 100 -15.45 -0.30 -6.52
CA ASP A 100 -16.25 -1.18 -5.69
C ASP A 100 -15.51 -1.44 -4.37
N LEU A 101 -15.90 -0.69 -3.35
CA LEU A 101 -15.41 -0.85 -1.98
C LEU A 101 -16.42 -1.64 -1.16
N ARG A 102 -15.98 -2.75 -0.56
CA ARG A 102 -16.80 -3.52 0.37
C ARG A 102 -16.49 -3.12 1.81
N VAL A 103 -17.46 -2.49 2.48
CA VAL A 103 -17.35 -2.18 3.91
C VAL A 103 -17.69 -3.42 4.73
N VAL A 104 -16.85 -3.73 5.72
CA VAL A 104 -17.01 -4.85 6.65
C VAL A 104 -16.90 -4.32 8.07
N ALA A 105 -17.96 -4.46 8.86
CA ALA A 105 -17.93 -4.14 10.29
C ALA A 105 -17.09 -5.18 11.04
N HIS A 106 -16.30 -4.76 12.04
CA HIS A 106 -15.41 -5.65 12.80
C HIS A 106 -16.15 -6.84 13.43
N MET A 107 -17.40 -6.65 13.83
CA MET A 107 -18.21 -7.66 14.52
C MET A 107 -19.14 -8.44 13.58
N ALA A 108 -19.01 -8.29 12.26
CA ALA A 108 -19.93 -8.90 11.30
C ALA A 108 -19.81 -10.44 11.24
N SER A 109 -18.63 -10.99 11.50
CA SER A 109 -18.37 -12.44 11.50
C SER A 109 -17.10 -12.78 12.27
N ALA A 110 -16.84 -14.07 12.51
CA ALA A 110 -15.58 -14.54 13.10
C ALA A 110 -14.37 -14.14 12.22
N ASP A 111 -14.48 -14.27 10.90
CA ASP A 111 -13.42 -13.85 9.96
C ASP A 111 -13.16 -12.34 10.03
N ALA A 112 -14.22 -11.53 10.13
CA ALA A 112 -14.08 -10.09 10.27
C ALA A 112 -13.38 -9.70 11.58
N GLN A 113 -13.65 -10.42 12.67
CA GLN A 113 -12.97 -10.22 13.96
C GLN A 113 -11.50 -10.64 13.91
N MET A 114 -11.18 -11.72 13.18
CA MET A 114 -9.81 -12.17 12.96
C MET A 114 -9.01 -11.12 12.18
N VAL A 115 -9.56 -10.62 11.07
CA VAL A 115 -8.98 -9.50 10.30
C VAL A 115 -8.84 -8.26 11.18
N ALA A 116 -9.88 -7.85 11.90
CA ALA A 116 -9.82 -6.68 12.78
C ALA A 116 -8.72 -6.80 13.85
N THR A 117 -8.43 -8.01 14.31
CA THR A 117 -7.37 -8.27 15.29
C THR A 117 -5.98 -8.14 14.67
N SER A 118 -5.77 -8.60 13.42
CA SER A 118 -4.48 -8.41 12.73
C SER A 118 -4.18 -6.93 12.43
N LEU A 119 -5.22 -6.10 12.31
CA LEU A 119 -5.11 -4.66 12.07
C LEU A 119 -4.71 -3.85 13.32
N LYS A 120 -4.82 -4.39 14.54
CA LYS A 120 -4.51 -3.66 15.79
C LYS A 120 -3.03 -3.30 15.95
N GLY A 121 -2.14 -4.04 15.30
CA GLY A 121 -0.70 -3.87 15.44
C GLY A 121 -0.06 -2.87 14.49
N TYR A 122 -0.72 -2.51 13.38
CA TYR A 122 -0.26 -1.57 12.34
C TYR A 122 1.28 -1.46 12.21
N GLN A 123 1.95 -2.61 12.00
CA GLN A 123 3.39 -2.66 11.81
C GLN A 123 3.80 -2.46 10.34
N SER A 124 2.83 -2.46 9.43
CA SER A 124 3.01 -2.21 8.00
C SER A 124 2.03 -1.16 7.50
N ALA A 125 2.43 -0.45 6.44
CA ALA A 125 1.61 0.62 5.85
C ALA A 125 0.29 0.11 5.25
N VAL A 126 0.26 -1.16 4.80
CA VAL A 126 -0.93 -1.82 4.25
C VAL A 126 -0.93 -3.31 4.58
N ASN A 127 -2.12 -3.85 4.84
CA ASN A 127 -2.35 -5.29 4.85
C ASN A 127 -2.86 -5.71 3.48
N THR A 128 -2.16 -6.65 2.84
CA THR A 128 -2.43 -7.03 1.44
C THR A 128 -2.69 -8.53 1.36
N VAL A 129 -3.74 -8.93 0.66
CA VAL A 129 -3.99 -10.33 0.29
C VAL A 129 -3.80 -10.47 -1.21
N ARG A 130 -2.81 -11.26 -1.61
CA ARG A 130 -2.33 -11.35 -2.99
C ARG A 130 -3.22 -12.26 -3.85
N LYS A 131 -3.42 -11.90 -5.11
CA LYS A 131 -4.23 -12.68 -6.06
C LYS A 131 -3.74 -14.12 -6.24
N GLU A 132 -2.42 -14.33 -6.38
CA GLU A 132 -1.84 -15.66 -6.63
C GLU A 132 -2.04 -16.62 -5.45
N ALA A 133 -2.13 -16.09 -4.23
CA ALA A 133 -2.43 -16.88 -3.03
C ALA A 133 -3.85 -17.48 -3.07
N TYR A 134 -4.77 -16.90 -3.86
CA TYR A 134 -6.11 -17.45 -4.09
C TYR A 134 -6.16 -18.40 -5.27
N GLU A 135 -5.38 -18.14 -6.33
CA GLU A 135 -5.37 -19.00 -7.52
C GLU A 135 -4.80 -20.39 -7.22
N THR A 136 -3.81 -20.48 -6.34
CA THR A 136 -3.25 -21.76 -5.85
C THR A 136 -4.21 -22.54 -4.95
N LEU A 137 -5.17 -21.89 -4.29
CA LEU A 137 -6.22 -22.54 -3.49
C LEU A 137 -7.44 -22.98 -4.31
N SER A 138 -7.52 -22.56 -5.58
CA SER A 138 -8.65 -22.82 -6.47
C SER A 138 -8.39 -23.96 -7.47
N THR A 139 -7.29 -24.69 -7.30
CA THR A 139 -7.02 -25.92 -8.06
C THR A 139 -7.42 -27.11 -7.17
N PRO A 140 -8.42 -27.93 -7.54
CA PRO A 140 -8.79 -29.13 -6.80
C PRO A 140 -7.68 -30.18 -6.79
#